data_AF-A0A1I0KL59-F1
#
_entry.id   AF-A0A1I0KL59-F1
#
_cell.length_a   1.000
_cell.length_b   1.000
_cell.length_c   1.000
_cell.angle_alpha   90.00
_cell.angle_beta   90.00
_cell.angle_gamma   90.00
#
_symmetry.space_group_name_H-M   'P 1'
#
loop_
_entity.id
_entity.type
_entity.pdbx_description
1 polymer ?
#
loop_
_entity_poly.entity_id
_entity_poly.type
_entity_poly.pdbx_seq_one_letter_code
_entity_poly.pdbx_strand_id
1 'polypeptide(L)'
;MPSKEQVLRLLALGHGYGEIARRLDVPAGQVYLVATGIPADGGGTVTRAQRQRPGMLRSRTQRLVNPREVNPVAREDVHAWVRGRARSERPAEESR
;
A
#
# COMPACT_ATOMS: atom_id res chain seq x y z
N MET A 1 20.21 -15.68 10.27
CA MET A 1 19.02 -15.04 9.65
C MET A 1 17.80 -15.41 10.49
N PRO A 2 16.98 -14.43 10.95
CA PRO A 2 15.88 -14.71 11.87
C PRO A 2 14.76 -15.52 11.21
N SER A 3 14.11 -16.40 11.98
CA SER A 3 13.01 -17.22 11.45
C SER A 3 11.71 -16.41 11.34
N LYS A 4 10.81 -16.85 10.46
CA LYS A 4 9.48 -16.25 10.31
C LYS A 4 8.68 -16.31 11.61
N GLU A 5 8.71 -17.43 12.32
CA GLU A 5 8.00 -17.57 13.61
C GLU A 5 8.55 -16.62 14.68
N GLN A 6 9.86 -16.40 14.72
CA GLN A 6 10.50 -15.49 15.66
C GLN A 6 10.05 -14.04 15.40
N VAL A 7 10.02 -13.63 14.13
CA VAL A 7 9.54 -12.30 13.74
C VAL A 7 8.04 -12.14 14.04
N LEU A 8 7.22 -13.14 13.69
CA LEU A 8 5.77 -13.11 13.96
C LEU A 8 5.46 -13.05 15.46
N ARG A 9 6.23 -13.74 16.30
CA ARG A 9 6.08 -13.68 17.76
C ARG A 9 6.34 -12.27 18.30
N LEU A 10 7.41 -11.62 17.84
CA LEU A 10 7.72 -10.25 18.27
C LEU A 10 6.69 -9.24 17.77
N LEU A 11 6.16 -9.42 16.56
CA LEU A 11 5.04 -8.62 16.06
C LEU A 11 3.76 -8.83 16.89
N ALA A 12 3.48 -10.07 17.30
CA ALA A 12 2.35 -10.38 18.17
C ALA A 12 2.48 -9.74 19.57
N LEU A 13 3.71 -9.52 20.04
CA LEU A 13 4.01 -8.76 21.26
C LEU A 13 3.90 -7.23 21.09
N GLY A 14 3.60 -6.75 19.88
CA GLY A 14 3.39 -5.33 19.58
C GLY A 14 4.63 -4.57 19.13
N HIS A 15 5.78 -5.24 18.95
CA HIS A 15 6.99 -4.58 18.46
C HIS A 15 6.86 -4.17 16.99
N GLY A 16 7.40 -3.00 16.65
CA GLY A 16 7.49 -2.56 15.25
C GLY A 16 8.66 -3.20 14.50
N TYR A 17 8.62 -3.22 13.16
CA TYR A 17 9.70 -3.82 12.35
C TYR A 17 11.09 -3.23 12.65
N GLY A 18 11.19 -1.91 12.91
CA GLY A 18 12.45 -1.26 13.26
C GLY A 18 12.97 -1.59 14.67
N GLU A 19 12.06 -1.92 15.60
CA GLU A 19 12.43 -2.41 16.93
C GLU A 19 12.94 -3.85 16.86
N ILE A 20 12.25 -4.69 16.10
CA ILE A 20 12.65 -6.07 15.82
C ILE A 20 14.00 -6.10 15.09
N ALA A 21 14.20 -5.21 14.11
CA ALA A 21 15.45 -5.06 13.38
C ALA A 21 16.65 -4.84 14.31
N ARG A 22 16.52 -3.89 15.24
CA ARG A 22 17.55 -3.61 16.25
C ARG A 22 17.76 -4.80 17.19
N ARG A 23 16.69 -5.48 17.59
CA ARG A 23 16.77 -6.64 18.51
C ARG A 23 17.43 -7.86 17.88
N LEU A 24 17.24 -8.05 16.58
CA LEU A 24 17.70 -9.23 15.84
C LEU A 24 18.95 -8.95 15.00
N ASP A 25 19.50 -7.74 15.09
CA ASP A 25 20.65 -7.27 14.32
C ASP A 25 20.53 -7.54 12.81
N VAL A 26 19.39 -7.16 12.24
CA VAL A 26 19.12 -7.27 10.79
C VAL A 26 18.41 -6.04 10.25
N PRO A 27 18.53 -5.72 8.95
CA PRO A 27 17.80 -4.61 8.33
C PRO A 27 16.27 -4.73 8.48
N ALA A 28 15.59 -3.61 8.74
CA ALA A 28 14.13 -3.59 8.89
C ALA A 28 13.38 -4.07 7.63
N GLY A 29 13.91 -3.80 6.44
CA GLY A 29 13.37 -4.34 5.19
C GLY A 29 13.43 -5.86 5.13
N GLN A 30 14.47 -6.48 5.71
CA GLN A 30 14.59 -7.92 5.81
C GLN A 30 13.60 -8.50 6.82
N VAL A 31 13.38 -7.82 7.95
CA VAL A 31 12.32 -8.21 8.92
C VAL A 31 10.94 -8.18 8.25
N TYR A 32 10.63 -7.13 7.50
CA TYR A 32 9.38 -7.01 6.75
C TYR A 32 9.23 -8.13 5.72
N LEU A 33 10.28 -8.40 4.95
CA LEU A 33 10.30 -9.48 3.95
C LEU A 33 10.09 -10.85 4.59
N VAL A 34 10.78 -11.16 5.69
CA VAL A 34 10.63 -12.42 6.42
C VAL A 34 9.21 -12.58 6.98
N ALA A 35 8.63 -11.50 7.50
CA ALA A 35 7.27 -11.52 8.05
C ALA A 35 6.21 -11.75 6.95
N THR A 36 6.27 -10.97 5.88
CA THR A 36 5.18 -10.83 4.89
C THR A 36 5.40 -11.61 3.60
N GLY A 37 6.64 -12.05 3.32
CA GLY A 37 7.04 -12.61 2.03
C GLY A 37 6.94 -11.59 0.89
N ILE A 38 7.05 -10.29 1.18
CA ILE A 38 6.95 -9.19 0.21
C ILE A 38 8.15 -8.27 0.41
N PRO A 39 8.87 -7.86 -0.66
CA PRO A 39 9.98 -6.93 -0.53
C PRO A 39 9.51 -5.55 -0.08
N ALA A 40 10.34 -4.87 0.71
CA ALA A 40 10.08 -3.53 1.25
C ALA A 40 10.61 -2.40 0.34
N ASP A 41 10.81 -2.68 -0.95
CA ASP A 41 11.41 -1.77 -1.94
C ASP A 41 10.38 -0.89 -2.66
N GLY A 42 9.08 -1.10 -2.40
CA GLY A 42 8.00 -0.36 -3.05
C GLY A 42 7.79 -0.74 -4.52
N GLY A 43 8.47 -1.76 -5.04
CA GLY A 43 8.39 -2.17 -6.44
C GLY A 43 7.07 -2.85 -6.83
N GLY A 44 6.22 -3.18 -5.85
CA GLY A 44 4.91 -3.79 -6.08
C GLY A 44 3.82 -3.15 -5.23
N THR A 45 2.69 -2.80 -5.85
CA THR A 45 1.48 -2.42 -5.12
C THR A 45 0.95 -3.62 -4.33
N VAL A 46 0.87 -3.49 -3.01
CA VAL A 46 0.34 -4.55 -2.14
C VAL A 46 -1.14 -4.79 -2.47
N THR A 47 -1.44 -5.94 -3.08
CA THR A 47 -2.82 -6.33 -3.42
C THR A 47 -3.67 -6.56 -2.17
N ARG A 48 -5.01 -6.55 -2.32
CA ARG A 48 -5.94 -6.81 -1.22
C ARG A 48 -5.68 -8.17 -0.55
N ALA A 49 -5.33 -9.20 -1.32
CA ALA A 49 -4.97 -10.51 -0.80
C ALA A 49 -3.67 -10.48 0.00
N GLN A 50 -2.66 -9.75 -0.50
CA GLN A 50 -1.37 -9.60 0.19
C GLN A 50 -1.48 -8.85 1.52
N ARG A 51 -2.43 -7.91 1.66
CA ARG A 51 -2.72 -7.22 2.93
C ARG A 51 -3.21 -8.16 4.05
N GLN A 52 -3.71 -9.34 3.71
CA GLN A 52 -4.20 -10.33 4.69
C GLN A 52 -3.11 -11.31 5.14
N ARG A 53 -1.89 -11.21 4.61
CA ARG A 53 -0.80 -12.12 4.97
C ARG A 53 -0.39 -11.95 6.44
N PRO A 54 -0.01 -13.04 7.13
CA PRO A 54 0.62 -12.95 8.44
C PRO A 54 1.79 -11.97 8.43
N GLY A 55 1.97 -11.24 9.52
CA GLY A 55 3.05 -10.28 9.66
C GLY A 55 2.81 -8.95 8.96
N MET A 56 1.73 -8.77 8.20
CA MET A 56 1.27 -7.44 7.79
C MET A 56 0.71 -6.70 9.00
N LEU A 57 1.31 -5.56 9.34
CA LEU A 57 0.69 -4.65 10.29
C LEU A 57 -0.62 -4.15 9.69
N ARG A 58 -1.74 -4.42 10.39
CA ARG A 58 -3.05 -3.86 10.05
C ARG A 58 -2.94 -2.34 10.21
N SER A 59 -2.60 -1.67 9.11
CA SER A 59 -2.34 -0.24 9.11
C SER A 59 -3.55 0.52 9.63
N ARG A 60 -3.40 1.13 10.81
CA ARG A 60 -3.95 2.46 11.12
C ARG A 60 -2.97 3.57 10.68
N THR A 61 -1.86 3.21 10.03
CA THR A 61 -0.72 4.08 9.67
C THR A 61 -0.89 4.89 8.39
N GLN A 62 -1.99 4.71 7.63
CA GLN A 62 -2.43 5.72 6.65
C GLN A 62 -3.14 6.93 7.30
N ARG A 63 -3.04 7.10 8.63
CA ARG A 63 -3.57 8.28 9.34
C ARG A 63 -2.88 9.61 8.99
N LEU A 64 -1.75 9.61 8.30
CA LEU A 64 -1.07 10.86 7.90
C LEU A 64 -1.61 11.48 6.61
N VAL A 65 -2.45 10.76 5.86
CA VAL A 65 -3.20 11.27 4.72
C VAL A 65 -4.45 10.41 4.59
N ASN A 66 -5.40 10.61 5.49
CA ASN A 66 -6.76 10.13 5.31
C ASN A 66 -7.61 11.32 4.86
N PRO A 67 -7.49 11.84 3.61
CA PRO A 67 -8.57 12.67 3.10
C PRO A 67 -9.84 11.82 3.22
N ARG A 68 -10.95 12.42 3.63
CA ARG A 68 -12.25 11.74 3.53
C ARG A 68 -12.30 11.11 2.14
N GLU A 69 -12.43 9.79 2.06
CA GLU A 69 -12.61 9.08 0.80
C GLU A 69 -13.93 9.56 0.20
N VAL A 70 -13.88 10.66 -0.54
CA VAL A 70 -14.99 11.15 -1.33
C VAL A 70 -14.82 10.44 -2.66
N ASN A 71 -15.78 9.58 -3.00
CA ASN A 71 -15.87 9.03 -4.34
C ASN A 71 -15.86 10.21 -5.34
N PRO A 72 -14.82 10.38 -6.18
CA PRO A 72 -14.73 11.53 -7.08
C PRO A 72 -15.83 11.52 -8.14
N VAL A 73 -16.50 10.37 -8.34
CA VAL A 73 -17.66 10.19 -9.23
C VAL A 73 -18.97 10.70 -8.58
N ALA A 74 -18.94 11.13 -7.31
CA ALA A 74 -20.11 11.73 -6.65
C ALA A 74 -20.13 13.26 -6.75
N ARG A 75 -19.08 13.89 -7.28
CA ARG A 75 -18.99 15.35 -7.37
C ARG A 75 -19.25 15.83 -8.80
N GLU A 76 -20.23 16.72 -8.92
CA GLU A 76 -20.68 17.27 -10.22
C GLU A 76 -19.56 18.05 -10.94
N ASP A 77 -18.63 18.65 -10.20
CA ASP A 77 -17.46 19.35 -10.75
C ASP A 77 -16.53 18.40 -11.53
N VAL A 78 -16.30 17.19 -11.02
CA VAL A 78 -15.54 16.14 -11.69
C VAL A 78 -16.28 15.66 -12.93
N HIS A 79 -17.60 15.46 -12.87
CA HIS A 79 -18.41 15.09 -14.04
C HIS A 79 -18.42 16.17 -15.12
N ALA A 80 -18.47 17.44 -14.73
CA ALA A 80 -18.36 18.56 -15.65
C ALA A 80 -16.99 18.58 -16.33
N TRP A 81 -15.91 18.38 -15.57
CA TRP A 81 -14.55 18.31 -16.11
C TRP A 81 -14.35 17.14 -17.07
N VAL A 82 -14.79 15.92 -16.69
CA VAL A 82 -14.69 14.72 -17.55
C VAL A 82 -15.50 14.91 -18.84
N ARG A 83 -16.72 15.46 -18.77
CA ARG A 83 -17.51 15.78 -19.97
C ARG A 83 -16.83 16.84 -20.85
N GLY A 84 -16.23 17.86 -20.26
CA GLY A 84 -15.48 18.89 -20.99
C GLY A 84 -14.28 18.30 -21.73
N ARG A 85 -13.55 17.40 -21.08
CA ARG A 85 -12.42 16.69 -21.67
C ARG A 85 -12.87 15.76 -22.81
N ALA A 86 -13.89 14.94 -22.58
CA ALA A 86 -14.42 14.02 -23.61
C ALA A 86 -14.98 14.75 -24.84
N ARG A 87 -15.46 15.99 -24.69
CA ARG A 87 -15.87 16.84 -25.83
C ARG A 87 -14.68 17.47 -26.57
N SER A 88 -13.58 17.69 -25.87
CA SER A 88 -12.36 18.28 -26.44
C SER A 88 -11.51 17.23 -27.17
N GLU A 89 -11.56 15.98 -26.69
CA GLU A 89 -11.07 14.80 -27.39
C GLU A 89 -12.14 14.36 -28.42
N ARG A 90 -12.22 15.03 -29.58
CA ARG A 90 -12.93 14.43 -30.72
C ARG A 90 -12.24 13.11 -31.07
N PRO A 91 -12.96 12.05 -31.48
CA PRO A 91 -12.32 10.95 -32.19
C PRO A 91 -11.59 11.56 -33.38
N ALA A 92 -10.32 11.21 -33.56
CA ALA A 92 -9.66 11.36 -34.84
C ALA A 92 -10.32 10.38 -35.80
N GLU A 93 -11.45 10.77 -36.39
CA GLU A 93 -11.98 10.12 -37.58
C GLU A 93 -11.62 10.96 -38.80
N GLU A 94 -11.02 10.23 -39.74
CA GLU A 94 -10.82 10.56 -41.15
C GLU A 94 -9.76 11.61 -41.50
N SER A 95 -8.52 11.14 -41.58
CA SER A 95 -7.66 11.50 -42.71
C SER A 95 -7.32 10.24 -43.51
N ARG A 96 -8.17 10.01 -44.52
CA ARG A 96 -8.06 9.07 -45.66
C ARG A 96 -8.27 7.58 -45.45
#